data_AF-A0A3A0DKI7-F1
#
_entry.id   AF-A0A3A0DKI7-F1
#
_cell.length_a   1.000
_cell.length_b   1.000
_cell.length_c   1.000
_cell.angle_alpha   90.00
_cell.angle_beta   90.00
_cell.angle_gamma   90.00
#
_symmetry.space_group_name_H-M   'P 1'
#
loop_
_entity.id
_entity.type
_entity.pdbx_description
1 polymer ?
#
loop_
_entity_poly.entity_id
_entity_poly.type
_entity_poly.pdbx_seq_one_letter_code
_entity_poly.pdbx_strand_id
1 'polypeptide(L)'
;MNLTFLTQLIYLACGVVLFLLGFLIFRENTAQRLNRITGLMLFLAGLGPILGAFGLLLRQAAGSPAQIDFTFLDRLYHVWELFFPQLVLFSLVFPVEHPVLAARPRLPVLLFAPQVTHLLMSLVLPGVGSVQSLRQSLGLAQSWPALLQPVKILLRGLAAVLEFAVTYQETFFAAINIAYVVAAVVFMQRSYFRLKNPRVRGQTRWVMWGILTSLALYALAFLIPKNFAFEVERNLAQVLTIASLLIGSGAIAWAIIRYQFLDVRFIIRRSFIYSITSGLLVGVYLLIYTKAKNV
;
A
#
# COMPACT_ATOMS: atom_id res chain seq x y z
N MET A 1 4.62 -28.84 3.81
CA MET A 1 4.35 -27.50 4.38
C MET A 1 3.32 -26.82 3.50
N ASN A 2 2.24 -26.28 4.06
CA ASN A 2 1.14 -25.72 3.25
C ASN A 2 1.60 -24.41 2.57
N LEU A 3 1.39 -24.24 1.25
CA LEU A 3 1.88 -23.09 0.48
C LEU A 3 1.38 -21.74 1.06
N THR A 4 0.15 -21.73 1.56
CA THR A 4 -0.47 -20.60 2.26
C THR A 4 0.31 -20.17 3.50
N PHE A 5 0.81 -21.14 4.28
CA PHE A 5 1.58 -20.87 5.49
C PHE A 5 2.94 -20.25 5.16
N LEU A 6 3.62 -20.78 4.14
CA LEU A 6 4.88 -20.20 3.66
C LEU A 6 4.67 -18.76 3.19
N THR A 7 3.57 -18.49 2.48
CA THR A 7 3.21 -17.15 1.99
C THR A 7 3.00 -16.16 3.14
N GLN A 8 2.23 -16.55 4.16
CA GLN A 8 2.00 -15.71 5.36
C GLN A 8 3.30 -15.38 6.08
N LEU A 9 4.19 -16.36 6.24
CA LEU A 9 5.47 -16.17 6.90
C LEU A 9 6.37 -15.21 6.12
N ILE A 10 6.44 -15.36 4.79
CA ILE A 10 7.22 -14.46 3.94
C ILE A 10 6.63 -13.04 3.95
N TYR A 11 5.30 -12.91 3.87
CA TYR A 11 4.62 -11.61 3.91
C TYR A 11 4.90 -10.88 5.23
N LEU A 12 4.78 -11.59 6.35
CA LEU A 12 5.03 -11.04 7.67
C LEU A 12 6.50 -10.63 7.82
N ALA A 13 7.44 -11.53 7.46
CA ALA A 13 8.87 -11.26 7.58
C ALA A 13 9.29 -10.06 6.72
N CYS A 14 8.94 -10.04 5.43
CA CYS A 14 9.30 -8.95 4.54
C CYS A 14 8.58 -7.64 4.92
N GLY A 15 7.31 -7.72 5.31
CA GLY A 15 6.53 -6.58 5.77
C GLY A 15 7.15 -5.92 7.01
N VAL A 16 7.50 -6.72 8.03
CA VAL A 16 8.17 -6.24 9.24
C VAL A 16 9.53 -5.62 8.91
N VAL A 17 10.33 -6.26 8.05
CA VAL A 17 11.63 -5.70 7.62
C VAL A 17 11.44 -4.35 6.93
N LEU A 18 10.53 -4.24 5.96
CA LEU A 18 10.25 -2.99 5.25
C LEU A 18 9.74 -1.90 6.20
N PHE A 19 8.82 -2.26 7.09
CA PHE A 19 8.24 -1.36 8.07
C PHE A 19 9.30 -0.77 9.02
N LEU A 20 10.14 -1.64 9.60
CA LEU A 20 11.22 -1.23 10.50
C LEU A 20 12.32 -0.45 9.77
N LEU A 21 12.69 -0.88 8.57
CA LEU A 21 13.66 -0.18 7.74
C LEU A 21 13.18 1.23 7.39
N GLY A 22 11.93 1.36 6.97
CA GLY A 22 11.29 2.65 6.69
C GLY A 22 11.27 3.56 7.90
N PHE A 23 10.89 3.03 9.06
CA PHE A 23 10.90 3.77 10.32
C PHE A 23 12.32 4.22 10.72
N LEU A 24 13.32 3.35 10.59
CA LEU A 24 14.70 3.69 10.94
C LEU A 24 15.26 4.77 10.02
N ILE A 25 15.07 4.64 8.71
CA ILE A 25 15.51 5.65 7.72
C ILE A 25 14.86 7.00 8.02
N PHE A 26 13.56 7.00 8.33
CA PHE A 26 12.84 8.21 8.69
C PHE A 26 13.44 8.87 9.93
N ARG A 27 13.83 8.08 10.95
CA ARG A 27 14.36 8.57 12.23
C ARG A 27 15.83 9.03 12.16
N GLU A 28 16.69 8.39 11.37
CA GLU A 28 18.14 8.67 11.39
C GLU A 28 18.47 10.09 10.92
N ASN A 29 17.78 10.60 9.89
CA ASN A 29 17.98 11.96 9.39
C ASN A 29 16.66 12.57 8.92
N THR A 30 15.85 13.02 9.88
CA THR A 30 14.56 13.67 9.61
C THR A 30 14.71 14.99 8.86
N ALA A 31 15.88 15.65 8.88
CA ALA A 31 16.10 16.92 8.18
C ALA A 31 16.19 16.73 6.66
N GLN A 32 16.75 15.62 6.19
CA GLN A 32 16.91 15.34 4.76
C GLN A 32 15.59 14.88 4.13
N ARG A 33 15.12 15.64 3.13
CA ARG A 33 13.83 15.39 2.45
C ARG A 33 13.75 13.99 1.83
N LEU A 34 14.83 13.55 1.19
CA LEU A 34 14.91 12.24 0.55
C LEU A 34 14.73 11.09 1.57
N ASN A 35 15.29 11.22 2.77
CA ASN A 35 15.21 10.20 3.83
C ASN A 35 13.79 10.13 4.39
N ARG A 36 13.15 11.28 4.63
CA ARG A 36 11.73 11.31 5.04
C ARG A 36 10.84 10.61 4.03
N ILE A 37 11.00 10.93 2.75
CA ILE A 37 10.14 10.39 1.69
C ILE A 37 10.39 8.90 1.49
N THR A 38 11.64 8.47 1.43
CA THR A 38 11.98 7.06 1.26
C THR A 38 11.57 6.23 2.48
N GLY A 39 11.82 6.73 3.69
CA GLY A 39 11.42 6.08 4.93
C GLY A 39 9.92 5.88 5.02
N LEU A 40 9.13 6.92 4.73
CA LEU A 40 7.66 6.83 4.70
C LEU A 40 7.16 5.88 3.59
N MET A 41 7.81 5.88 2.43
CA MET A 41 7.48 4.96 1.34
C MET A 41 7.62 3.49 1.77
N LEU A 42 8.75 3.14 2.39
CA LEU A 42 9.03 1.77 2.85
C LEU A 42 8.14 1.38 4.03
N PHE A 43 7.85 2.32 4.91
CA PHE A 43 6.92 2.14 6.01
C PHE A 43 5.54 1.74 5.49
N LEU A 44 4.99 2.51 4.53
CA LEU A 44 3.70 2.21 3.91
C LEU A 44 3.74 0.91 3.09
N ALA A 45 4.83 0.64 2.37
CA ALA A 45 5.03 -0.60 1.64
C ALA A 45 5.01 -1.83 2.57
N GLY A 46 5.56 -1.70 3.79
CA GLY A 46 5.58 -2.76 4.78
C GLY A 46 4.20 -3.05 5.40
N LEU A 47 3.32 -2.06 5.47
CA LEU A 47 1.96 -2.23 6.03
C LEU A 47 1.13 -3.24 5.24
N GLY A 48 1.19 -3.24 3.91
CA GLY A 48 0.37 -4.13 3.07
C GLY A 48 0.59 -5.61 3.39
N PRO A 49 1.84 -6.12 3.34
CA PRO A 49 2.15 -7.50 3.70
C PRO A 49 1.88 -7.83 5.17
N ILE A 50 2.12 -6.89 6.11
CA ILE A 50 1.79 -7.09 7.53
C ILE A 50 0.29 -7.30 7.70
N LEU A 51 -0.52 -6.35 7.22
CA LEU A 51 -1.99 -6.41 7.34
C LEU A 51 -2.56 -7.63 6.60
N GLY A 52 -2.01 -7.94 5.42
CA GLY A 52 -2.39 -9.14 4.66
C GLY A 52 -2.07 -10.44 5.40
N ALA A 53 -0.88 -10.56 6.00
CA ALA A 53 -0.50 -11.72 6.79
C ALA A 53 -1.38 -11.86 8.05
N PHE A 54 -1.57 -10.78 8.80
CA PHE A 54 -2.45 -10.78 9.98
C PHE A 54 -3.89 -11.13 9.63
N GLY A 55 -4.44 -10.55 8.55
CA GLY A 55 -5.80 -10.87 8.09
C GLY A 55 -5.97 -12.35 7.74
N LEU A 56 -5.00 -12.96 7.07
CA LEU A 56 -5.03 -14.38 6.76
C LEU A 56 -4.88 -15.26 8.01
N LEU A 57 -4.00 -14.89 8.95
CA LEU A 57 -3.78 -15.64 10.20
C LEU A 57 -5.02 -15.60 11.11
N LEU A 58 -5.66 -14.43 11.24
CA LEU A 58 -6.87 -14.26 12.03
C LEU A 58 -8.04 -15.05 11.47
N ARG A 59 -8.23 -15.02 10.14
CA ARG A 59 -9.27 -15.83 9.47
C ARG A 59 -9.07 -17.33 9.67
N GLN A 60 -7.82 -17.79 9.72
CA GLN A 60 -7.51 -19.21 10.01
C GLN A 60 -7.70 -19.55 11.50
N ALA A 61 -7.31 -18.66 12.42
CA ALA A 61 -7.42 -18.87 13.86
C ALA A 61 -8.86 -18.78 14.38
N ALA A 62 -9.75 -18.10 13.64
CA ALA A 62 -11.14 -17.93 14.05
C ALA A 62 -11.97 -19.23 13.98
N GLY A 63 -11.55 -20.24 13.21
CA GLY A 63 -12.17 -21.58 13.14
C GLY A 63 -13.63 -21.65 12.66
N SER A 64 -14.38 -20.55 12.73
CA SER A 64 -15.75 -20.36 12.27
C SER A 64 -15.99 -18.85 12.02
N PRO A 65 -16.61 -18.46 10.89
CA PRO A 65 -16.78 -17.06 10.49
C PRO A 65 -17.75 -16.23 11.36
N ALA A 66 -18.31 -16.79 12.44
CA ALA A 66 -19.50 -16.24 13.10
C ALA A 66 -19.25 -15.43 14.40
N GLN A 67 -18.04 -15.37 14.96
CA GLN A 67 -17.85 -14.77 16.30
C GLN A 67 -16.95 -13.52 16.37
N ILE A 68 -16.15 -13.22 15.35
CA ILE A 68 -15.27 -12.04 15.39
C ILE A 68 -15.43 -11.25 14.09
N ASP A 69 -15.96 -10.03 14.21
CA ASP A 69 -16.07 -9.08 13.11
C ASP A 69 -14.68 -8.52 12.77
N PHE A 70 -14.07 -9.07 11.72
CA PHE A 70 -12.78 -8.59 11.18
C PHE A 70 -12.93 -7.47 10.14
N THR A 71 -14.14 -6.92 9.94
CA THR A 71 -14.36 -5.88 8.92
C THR A 71 -13.51 -4.64 9.15
N PHE A 72 -13.15 -4.32 10.40
CA PHE A 72 -12.23 -3.22 10.70
C PHE A 72 -10.83 -3.46 10.13
N LEU A 73 -10.30 -4.69 10.24
CA LEU A 73 -8.98 -5.03 9.70
C LEU A 73 -8.97 -5.07 8.18
N ASP A 74 -10.07 -5.51 7.56
CA ASP A 74 -10.23 -5.44 6.11
C ASP A 74 -10.24 -3.98 5.63
N ARG A 75 -10.85 -3.06 6.38
CA ARG A 75 -10.77 -1.60 6.11
C ARG A 75 -9.36 -1.05 6.36
N LEU A 76 -8.69 -1.56 7.39
CA LEU A 76 -7.24 -1.50 7.67
C LEU A 76 -6.39 -1.56 6.40
N TYR A 77 -6.73 -2.52 5.55
CA TYR A 77 -5.93 -2.85 4.39
C TYR A 77 -5.71 -1.65 3.47
N HIS A 78 -6.71 -0.79 3.24
CA HIS A 78 -6.55 0.33 2.30
C HIS A 78 -5.49 1.37 2.71
N VAL A 79 -5.03 1.37 3.97
CA VAL A 79 -3.95 2.27 4.43
C VAL A 79 -2.67 2.05 3.64
N TRP A 80 -2.37 0.82 3.21
CA TRP A 80 -1.16 0.55 2.44
C TRP A 80 -1.19 1.22 1.06
N GLU A 81 -2.37 1.52 0.50
CA GLU A 81 -2.50 2.18 -0.82
C GLU A 81 -1.88 3.58 -0.86
N LEU A 82 -1.68 4.22 0.30
CA LEU A 82 -0.92 5.47 0.43
C LEU A 82 0.54 5.32 -0.06
N PHE A 83 1.03 4.08 -0.23
CA PHE A 83 2.28 3.77 -0.91
C PHE A 83 2.34 4.34 -2.33
N PHE A 84 1.27 4.29 -3.12
CA PHE A 84 1.29 4.73 -4.52
C PHE A 84 1.57 6.22 -4.72
N PRO A 85 0.85 7.15 -4.05
CA PRO A 85 1.19 8.56 -4.15
C PRO A 85 2.55 8.86 -3.52
N GLN A 86 2.95 8.12 -2.48
CA GLN A 86 4.28 8.24 -1.88
C GLN A 86 5.40 7.79 -2.83
N LEU A 87 5.16 6.76 -3.65
CA LEU A 87 6.08 6.29 -4.68
C LEU A 87 6.27 7.34 -5.78
N VAL A 88 5.21 8.04 -6.17
CA VAL A 88 5.28 9.17 -7.11
C VAL A 88 6.08 10.31 -6.49
N LEU A 89 5.83 10.65 -5.23
CA LEU A 89 6.59 11.66 -4.51
C LEU A 89 8.09 11.29 -4.41
N PHE A 90 8.39 10.01 -4.17
CA PHE A 90 9.75 9.47 -4.20
C PHE A 90 10.40 9.67 -5.58
N SER A 91 9.71 9.31 -6.67
CA SER A 91 10.23 9.48 -8.04
C SER A 91 10.48 10.93 -8.46
N LEU A 92 9.85 11.90 -7.77
CA LEU A 92 10.07 13.33 -7.99
C LEU A 92 11.28 13.87 -7.22
N VAL A 93 11.73 13.18 -6.18
CA VAL A 93 12.91 13.58 -5.39
C VAL A 93 14.14 12.75 -5.75
N PHE A 94 13.95 11.50 -6.17
CA PHE A 94 15.00 10.56 -6.53
C PHE A 94 14.89 10.15 -8.01
N PRO A 95 16.00 10.11 -8.79
CA PRO A 95 17.40 10.30 -8.38
C PRO A 95 17.88 11.74 -8.24
N VAL A 96 17.19 12.67 -8.90
CA VAL A 96 17.47 14.11 -8.86
C VAL A 96 16.14 14.81 -8.65
N GLU A 97 16.13 15.83 -7.81
CA GLU A 97 14.91 16.57 -7.49
C GLU A 97 14.33 17.24 -8.74
N HIS A 98 13.05 17.01 -8.98
CA HIS A 98 12.33 17.55 -10.12
C HIS A 98 11.87 19.00 -9.83
N PRO A 99 12.06 19.96 -10.75
CA PRO A 99 11.73 21.38 -10.51
C PRO A 99 10.24 21.63 -10.24
N VAL A 100 9.37 20.69 -10.64
CA VAL A 100 7.92 20.77 -10.36
C VAL A 100 7.62 20.83 -8.86
N LEU A 101 8.45 20.20 -8.01
CA LEU A 101 8.25 20.29 -6.55
C LEU A 101 8.50 21.70 -6.01
N ALA A 102 9.41 22.45 -6.62
CA ALA A 102 9.65 23.86 -6.28
C ALA A 102 8.53 24.76 -6.85
N ALA A 103 8.09 24.49 -8.08
CA ALA A 103 7.04 25.27 -8.74
C ALA A 103 5.63 25.06 -8.14
N ARG A 104 5.35 23.88 -7.56
CA ARG A 104 4.03 23.52 -7.04
C ARG A 104 4.14 22.88 -5.64
N PRO A 105 4.23 23.67 -4.55
CA PRO A 105 4.41 23.14 -3.20
C PRO A 105 3.19 22.34 -2.69
N ARG A 106 1.99 22.56 -3.26
CA ARG A 106 0.77 21.81 -2.94
C ARG A 106 0.66 20.46 -3.66
N LEU A 107 1.56 20.16 -4.60
CA LEU A 107 1.54 18.90 -5.35
C LEU A 107 1.52 17.66 -4.44
N PRO A 108 2.33 17.56 -3.36
CA PRO A 108 2.27 16.39 -2.49
C PRO A 108 0.87 16.18 -1.89
N VAL A 109 0.21 17.24 -1.43
CA VAL A 109 -1.15 17.12 -0.86
C VAL A 109 -2.15 16.63 -1.90
N LEU A 110 -2.07 17.16 -3.14
CA LEU A 110 -2.94 16.76 -4.24
C LEU A 110 -2.73 15.30 -4.65
N LEU A 111 -1.50 14.79 -4.60
CA LEU A 111 -1.21 13.38 -4.89
C LEU A 111 -1.88 12.44 -3.87
N PHE A 112 -1.96 12.84 -2.60
CA PHE A 112 -2.56 11.99 -1.56
C PHE A 112 -4.09 12.07 -1.52
N ALA A 113 -4.69 13.14 -2.06
CA ALA A 113 -6.12 13.39 -1.96
C ALA A 113 -7.00 12.21 -2.46
N PRO A 114 -6.71 11.55 -3.60
CA PRO A 114 -7.53 10.43 -4.06
C PRO A 114 -7.51 9.24 -3.10
N GLN A 115 -6.33 8.79 -2.65
CA GLN A 115 -6.22 7.65 -1.73
C GLN A 115 -6.77 7.96 -0.34
N VAL A 116 -6.59 9.18 0.16
CA VAL A 116 -7.20 9.59 1.43
C VAL A 116 -8.72 9.58 1.31
N THR A 117 -9.26 10.05 0.16
CA THR A 117 -10.69 9.97 -0.11
C THR A 117 -11.17 8.51 -0.17
N HIS A 118 -10.41 7.62 -0.84
CA HIS A 118 -10.72 6.19 -0.86
C HIS A 118 -10.78 5.58 0.54
N LEU A 119 -9.77 5.85 1.36
CA LEU A 119 -9.69 5.37 2.73
C LEU A 119 -10.85 5.88 3.59
N LEU A 120 -11.21 7.16 3.46
CA LEU A 120 -12.35 7.73 4.17
C LEU A 120 -13.67 7.11 3.69
N MET A 121 -13.83 6.90 2.38
CA MET A 121 -15.00 6.24 1.82
C MET A 121 -15.12 4.79 2.31
N SER A 122 -14.03 4.02 2.31
CA SER A 122 -14.06 2.63 2.78
C SER A 122 -14.30 2.50 4.29
N LEU A 123 -13.88 3.49 5.08
CA LEU A 123 -14.16 3.55 6.52
C LEU A 123 -15.62 3.92 6.83
N VAL A 124 -16.18 4.92 6.13
CA VAL A 124 -17.52 5.48 6.41
C VAL A 124 -18.63 4.73 5.65
N LEU A 125 -18.39 4.35 4.40
CA LEU A 125 -19.34 3.70 3.49
C LEU A 125 -18.73 2.39 2.94
N PRO A 126 -18.59 1.35 3.79
CA PRO A 126 -17.87 0.11 3.44
C PRO A 126 -18.52 -0.68 2.31
N GLY A 127 -19.80 -0.45 2.00
CA GLY A 127 -20.46 -1.12 0.89
C GLY A 127 -21.84 -0.57 0.58
N VAL A 128 -22.45 -1.16 -0.46
CA VAL A 128 -23.80 -0.80 -0.93
C VAL A 128 -24.84 -0.89 0.20
N GLY A 129 -24.68 -1.86 1.11
CA GLY A 129 -25.55 -2.01 2.29
C GLY A 129 -25.57 -0.79 3.21
N SER A 130 -24.46 -0.06 3.33
CA SER A 130 -24.39 1.18 4.11
C SER A 130 -25.17 2.33 3.46
N VAL A 131 -25.19 2.37 2.12
CA VAL A 131 -26.02 3.33 1.39
C VAL A 131 -27.50 2.94 1.50
N GLN A 132 -27.82 1.65 1.46
CA GLN A 132 -29.19 1.16 1.65
C GLN A 132 -29.73 1.46 3.05
N SER A 133 -28.93 1.24 4.11
CA SER A 133 -29.34 1.59 5.47
C SER A 133 -29.54 3.11 5.64
N LEU A 134 -28.71 3.93 4.98
CA LEU A 134 -28.88 5.38 4.94
C LEU A 134 -30.15 5.81 4.18
N ARG A 135 -30.50 5.13 3.09
CA ARG A 135 -31.80 5.36 2.39
C ARG A 135 -32.99 5.01 3.28
N GLN A 136 -32.89 3.93 4.06
CA GLN A 136 -33.93 3.50 4.98
C GLN A 136 -34.07 4.47 6.16
N SER A 137 -32.97 4.90 6.77
CA SER A 137 -32.99 5.85 7.90
C SER A 137 -33.52 7.23 7.50
N LEU A 138 -33.25 7.67 6.27
CA LEU A 138 -33.82 8.89 5.69
C LEU A 138 -35.28 8.73 5.23
N GLY A 139 -35.89 7.55 5.37
CA GLY A 139 -37.29 7.32 4.97
C GLY A 139 -37.55 7.54 3.47
N LEU A 140 -36.53 7.36 2.60
CA LEU A 140 -36.66 7.64 1.17
C LEU A 140 -37.61 6.67 0.44
N ALA A 141 -37.95 5.55 1.08
CA ALA A 141 -38.95 4.59 0.62
C ALA A 141 -40.39 5.01 0.98
N GLN A 142 -40.60 5.88 1.98
CA GLN A 142 -41.91 6.28 2.47
C GLN A 142 -42.54 7.39 1.60
N SER A 143 -43.87 7.57 1.69
CA SER A 143 -44.58 8.68 1.05
C SER A 143 -44.24 9.98 1.78
N TRP A 144 -43.81 10.99 1.02
CA TRP A 144 -43.51 12.32 1.56
C TRP A 144 -44.63 13.29 1.15
N PRO A 145 -44.94 14.32 1.98
CA PRO A 145 -45.85 15.39 1.60
C PRO A 145 -45.45 16.06 0.28
N ALA A 146 -46.43 16.56 -0.49
CA ALA A 146 -46.20 17.16 -1.81
C ALA A 146 -45.13 18.26 -1.79
N LEU A 147 -45.09 19.08 -0.73
CA LEU A 147 -44.14 20.18 -0.55
C LEU A 147 -42.68 19.71 -0.41
N LEU A 148 -42.44 18.49 0.08
CA LEU A 148 -41.09 17.93 0.29
C LEU A 148 -40.66 16.96 -0.83
N GLN A 149 -41.49 16.72 -1.83
CA GLN A 149 -41.15 15.92 -3.01
C GLN A 149 -39.86 16.35 -3.72
N PRO A 150 -39.57 17.65 -3.95
CA PRO A 150 -38.31 18.04 -4.61
C PRO A 150 -37.09 17.66 -3.78
N VAL A 151 -37.16 17.78 -2.44
CA VAL A 151 -36.09 17.37 -1.52
C VAL A 151 -35.88 15.85 -1.58
N LYS A 152 -36.96 15.07 -1.62
CA LYS A 152 -36.89 13.60 -1.77
C LYS A 152 -36.20 13.19 -3.07
N ILE A 153 -36.52 13.85 -4.19
CA ILE A 153 -35.89 13.57 -5.49
C ILE A 153 -34.40 13.87 -5.42
N LEU A 154 -34.02 15.01 -4.83
CA LEU A 154 -32.62 15.39 -4.66
C LEU A 154 -31.87 14.37 -3.78
N LEU A 155 -32.42 13.98 -2.63
CA LEU A 155 -31.82 12.99 -1.74
C LEU A 155 -31.70 11.60 -2.39
N ARG A 156 -32.70 11.18 -3.18
CA ARG A 156 -32.63 9.94 -3.98
C ARG A 156 -31.52 10.01 -5.02
N GLY A 157 -31.40 11.15 -5.72
CA GLY A 157 -30.33 11.40 -6.67
C GLY A 157 -28.95 11.31 -6.01
N LEU A 158 -28.75 11.99 -4.88
CA LEU A 158 -27.52 11.91 -4.09
C LEU A 158 -27.21 10.48 -3.64
N ALA A 159 -28.21 9.76 -3.13
CA ALA A 159 -28.04 8.37 -2.70
C ALA A 159 -27.73 7.43 -3.88
N ALA A 160 -28.23 7.70 -5.08
CA ALA A 160 -27.89 6.94 -6.29
C ALA A 160 -26.43 7.20 -6.72
N VAL A 161 -26.00 8.47 -6.68
CA VAL A 161 -24.60 8.83 -6.94
C VAL A 161 -23.65 8.18 -5.92
N LEU A 162 -24.02 8.17 -4.63
CA LEU A 162 -23.24 7.49 -3.60
C LEU A 162 -23.19 5.98 -3.80
N GLU A 163 -24.31 5.33 -4.13
CA GLU A 163 -24.34 3.90 -4.43
C GLU A 163 -23.44 3.56 -5.63
N PHE A 164 -23.51 4.35 -6.70
CA PHE A 164 -22.62 4.22 -7.85
C PHE A 164 -21.16 4.37 -7.44
N ALA A 165 -20.83 5.42 -6.67
CA ALA A 165 -19.46 5.68 -6.22
C ALA A 165 -18.91 4.51 -5.39
N VAL A 166 -19.69 3.98 -4.43
CA VAL A 166 -19.29 2.84 -3.60
C VAL A 166 -19.19 1.54 -4.40
N THR A 167 -20.05 1.34 -5.40
CA THR A 167 -20.02 0.13 -6.25
C THR A 167 -18.75 0.06 -7.10
N TYR A 168 -18.32 1.19 -7.66
CA TYR A 168 -17.18 1.25 -8.59
C TYR A 168 -15.88 1.74 -7.95
N GLN A 169 -15.85 2.07 -6.65
CA GLN A 169 -14.67 2.62 -5.98
C GLN A 169 -13.43 1.74 -6.17
N GLU A 170 -13.56 0.43 -6.00
CA GLU A 170 -12.44 -0.50 -6.04
C GLU A 170 -11.74 -0.52 -7.40
N THR A 171 -12.51 -0.51 -8.49
CA THR A 171 -11.99 -0.46 -9.87
C THR A 171 -11.44 0.93 -10.18
N PHE A 172 -12.15 1.99 -9.78
CA PHE A 172 -11.73 3.37 -10.00
C PHE A 172 -10.38 3.67 -9.33
N PHE A 173 -10.22 3.31 -8.05
CA PHE A 173 -8.97 3.52 -7.33
C PHE A 173 -7.85 2.59 -7.79
N ALA A 174 -8.17 1.38 -8.26
CA ALA A 174 -7.18 0.54 -8.92
C ALA A 174 -6.63 1.19 -10.20
N ALA A 175 -7.47 1.83 -11.01
CA ALA A 175 -7.04 2.58 -12.20
C ALA A 175 -6.16 3.79 -11.82
N ILE A 176 -6.52 4.51 -10.76
CA ILE A 176 -5.70 5.59 -10.21
C ILE A 176 -4.33 5.06 -9.75
N ASN A 177 -4.27 3.92 -9.09
CA ASN A 177 -3.01 3.30 -8.66
C ASN A 177 -2.14 2.92 -9.87
N ILE A 178 -2.71 2.41 -10.97
CA ILE A 178 -1.97 2.23 -12.23
C ILE A 178 -1.42 3.56 -12.75
N ALA A 179 -2.23 4.62 -12.76
CA ALA A 179 -1.78 5.94 -13.20
C ALA A 179 -0.60 6.44 -12.35
N TYR A 180 -0.63 6.22 -11.04
CA TYR A 180 0.48 6.55 -10.15
C TYR A 180 1.73 5.72 -10.40
N VAL A 181 1.59 4.41 -10.64
CA VAL A 181 2.70 3.55 -11.04
C VAL A 181 3.35 4.09 -12.32
N VAL A 182 2.56 4.34 -13.37
CA VAL A 182 3.06 4.87 -14.64
C VAL A 182 3.74 6.23 -14.44
N ALA A 183 3.12 7.13 -13.68
CA ALA A 183 3.70 8.43 -13.37
C ALA A 183 5.06 8.29 -12.64
N ALA A 184 5.14 7.42 -11.64
CA ALA A 184 6.37 7.17 -10.91
C ALA A 184 7.49 6.63 -11.81
N VAL A 185 7.18 5.68 -12.70
CA VAL A 185 8.14 5.15 -13.68
C VAL A 185 8.64 6.26 -14.61
N VAL A 186 7.73 7.05 -15.18
CA VAL A 186 8.07 8.14 -16.11
C VAL A 186 8.94 9.19 -15.42
N PHE A 187 8.60 9.62 -14.21
CA PHE A 187 9.40 10.60 -13.47
C PHE A 187 10.77 10.04 -13.09
N MET A 188 10.83 8.81 -12.58
CA MET A 188 12.10 8.19 -12.20
C MET A 188 13.03 8.02 -13.40
N GLN A 189 12.49 7.63 -14.57
CA GLN A 189 13.24 7.49 -15.81
C GLN A 189 13.71 8.84 -16.37
N ARG A 190 12.85 9.87 -16.36
CA ARG A 190 13.25 11.24 -16.75
C ARG A 190 14.36 11.79 -15.85
N SER A 191 14.24 11.60 -14.54
CA SER A 191 15.23 12.06 -13.56
C SER A 191 16.56 11.29 -13.69
N TYR A 192 16.52 10.00 -14.04
CA TYR A 192 17.71 9.21 -14.36
C TYR A 192 18.50 9.77 -15.54
N PHE A 193 17.83 10.22 -16.60
CA PHE A 193 18.50 10.82 -17.76
C PHE A 193 19.14 12.18 -17.46
N ARG A 194 18.80 12.83 -16.35
CA ARG A 194 19.44 14.09 -15.91
C ARG A 194 20.73 13.89 -15.12
N LEU A 195 21.08 12.66 -14.75
CA LEU A 195 22.31 12.36 -14.01
C LEU A 195 23.55 12.57 -14.90
N LYS A 196 24.35 13.60 -14.59
CA LYS A 196 25.60 13.91 -15.31
C LYS A 196 26.76 12.98 -14.96
N ASN A 197 26.81 12.47 -13.72
CA ASN A 197 27.92 11.63 -13.26
C ASN A 197 27.70 10.15 -13.65
N PRO A 198 28.57 9.55 -14.48
CA PRO A 198 28.39 8.18 -14.97
C PRO A 198 28.47 7.12 -13.85
N ARG A 199 29.24 7.37 -12.79
CA ARG A 199 29.35 6.45 -11.65
C ARG A 199 28.02 6.36 -10.89
N VAL A 200 27.46 7.52 -10.52
CA VAL A 200 26.17 7.62 -9.80
C VAL A 200 25.03 7.06 -10.66
N ARG A 201 25.09 7.29 -11.98
CA ARG A 201 24.12 6.74 -12.94
C ARG A 201 24.14 5.22 -12.95
N GLY A 202 25.30 4.58 -12.99
CA GLY A 202 25.43 3.13 -12.93
C GLY A 202 24.85 2.53 -11.64
N GLN A 203 25.12 3.14 -10.49
CA GLN A 203 24.59 2.71 -9.19
C GLN A 203 23.07 2.84 -9.13
N THR A 204 22.56 4.01 -9.52
CA THR A 204 21.13 4.32 -9.54
C THR A 204 20.35 3.39 -10.46
N ARG A 205 20.94 2.99 -11.60
CA ARG A 205 20.31 2.10 -12.57
C ARG A 205 19.87 0.79 -11.90
N TRP A 206 20.73 0.15 -11.12
CA TRP A 206 20.39 -1.12 -10.48
C TRP A 206 19.26 -0.98 -9.44
N VAL A 207 19.30 0.09 -8.65
CA VAL A 207 18.22 0.39 -7.69
C VAL A 207 16.89 0.59 -8.42
N MET A 208 16.90 1.36 -9.51
CA MET A 208 15.71 1.58 -10.33
C MET A 208 15.17 0.30 -10.94
N TRP A 209 16.02 -0.56 -11.52
CA TRP A 209 15.57 -1.84 -12.07
C TRP A 209 14.94 -2.74 -11.00
N GLY A 210 15.48 -2.77 -9.79
CA GLY A 210 14.89 -3.52 -8.68
C GLY A 210 13.49 -3.04 -8.30
N ILE A 211 13.32 -1.72 -8.11
CA ILE A 211 12.01 -1.11 -7.81
C ILE A 211 11.03 -1.35 -8.96
N LEU A 212 11.45 -1.13 -10.21
CA LEU A 212 10.61 -1.33 -11.39
C LEU A 212 10.18 -2.78 -11.56
N THR A 213 11.08 -3.73 -11.33
CA THR A 213 10.79 -5.17 -11.44
C THR A 213 9.79 -5.60 -10.37
N SER A 214 10.01 -5.16 -9.12
CA SER A 214 9.08 -5.40 -8.02
C SER A 214 7.68 -4.84 -8.33
N LEU A 215 7.62 -3.60 -8.82
CA LEU A 215 6.37 -2.92 -9.13
C LEU A 215 5.65 -3.57 -10.32
N ALA A 216 6.38 -4.00 -11.35
CA ALA A 216 5.81 -4.70 -12.50
C ALA A 216 5.18 -6.03 -12.08
N LEU A 217 5.87 -6.83 -11.26
CA LEU A 217 5.34 -8.08 -10.73
C LEU A 217 4.08 -7.85 -9.90
N TYR A 218 4.07 -6.82 -9.05
CA TYR A 218 2.88 -6.46 -8.28
C TYR A 218 1.71 -6.02 -9.18
N ALA A 219 1.99 -5.18 -10.18
CA ALA A 219 0.99 -4.69 -11.11
C ALA A 219 0.36 -5.84 -11.91
N LEU A 220 1.16 -6.80 -12.35
CA LEU A 220 0.69 -8.02 -13.03
C LEU A 220 -0.12 -8.94 -12.11
N ALA A 221 0.24 -9.03 -10.83
CA ALA A 221 -0.47 -9.87 -9.87
C ALA A 221 -1.84 -9.32 -9.47
N PHE A 222 -1.97 -7.99 -9.31
CA PHE A 222 -3.19 -7.39 -8.73
C PHE A 222 -3.77 -6.20 -9.48
N LEU A 223 -2.96 -5.24 -9.94
CA LEU A 223 -3.50 -3.99 -10.51
C LEU A 223 -4.14 -4.22 -11.88
N ILE A 224 -3.48 -4.97 -12.76
CA ILE A 224 -3.98 -5.25 -14.11
C ILE A 224 -5.20 -6.18 -14.06
N PRO A 225 -5.18 -7.34 -13.36
CA PRO A 225 -6.33 -8.23 -13.28
C PRO A 225 -7.59 -7.53 -12.76
N LYS A 226 -7.44 -6.66 -11.75
CA LYS A 226 -8.56 -5.94 -11.14
C LYS A 226 -9.22 -4.92 -12.08
N ASN A 227 -8.47 -4.33 -13.01
CA ASN A 227 -9.00 -3.34 -13.95
C ASN A 227 -9.54 -3.95 -15.24
N PHE A 228 -8.95 -5.04 -15.72
CA PHE A 228 -9.31 -5.68 -16.99
C PHE A 228 -10.16 -6.94 -16.82
N ALA A 229 -10.59 -7.26 -15.60
CA ALA A 229 -11.39 -8.44 -15.25
C ALA A 229 -10.77 -9.76 -15.73
N PHE A 230 -9.43 -9.85 -15.77
CA PHE A 230 -8.73 -11.09 -16.05
C PHE A 230 -8.66 -11.97 -14.80
N GLU A 231 -8.99 -13.25 -14.94
CA GLU A 231 -8.81 -14.23 -13.87
C GLU A 231 -7.37 -14.72 -13.86
N VAL A 232 -6.59 -14.26 -12.87
CA VAL A 232 -5.26 -14.82 -12.60
C VAL A 232 -5.41 -15.96 -11.61
N GLU A 233 -4.81 -17.11 -11.91
CA GLU A 233 -4.79 -18.25 -11.00
C GLU A 233 -4.24 -17.82 -9.64
N ARG A 234 -4.95 -18.17 -8.55
CA ARG A 234 -4.63 -17.75 -7.18
C ARG A 234 -3.17 -18.07 -6.79
N ASN A 235 -2.66 -19.23 -7.20
CA ASN A 235 -1.29 -19.64 -6.90
C ASN A 235 -0.28 -18.76 -7.63
N LEU A 236 -0.52 -18.43 -8.89
CA LEU A 236 0.34 -17.56 -9.68
C LEU A 236 0.38 -16.15 -9.10
N ALA A 237 -0.78 -15.58 -8.74
CA ALA A 237 -0.86 -14.27 -8.09
C ALA A 237 -0.07 -14.23 -6.78
N GLN A 238 -0.15 -15.29 -5.96
CA GLN A 238 0.63 -15.42 -4.74
C GLN A 238 2.14 -15.46 -5.02
N VAL A 239 2.59 -16.30 -5.96
CA VAL A 239 4.01 -16.41 -6.31
C VAL A 239 4.56 -15.08 -6.84
N LEU A 240 3.82 -14.40 -7.73
CA LEU A 240 4.21 -13.10 -8.27
C LEU A 240 4.31 -12.04 -7.16
N THR A 241 3.42 -12.07 -6.18
CA THR A 241 3.44 -11.13 -5.06
C THR A 241 4.60 -11.39 -4.12
N ILE A 242 4.87 -12.66 -3.80
CA ILE A 242 6.05 -13.05 -3.02
C ILE A 242 7.32 -12.59 -3.73
N ALA A 243 7.43 -12.87 -5.04
CA ALA A 243 8.57 -12.46 -5.85
C ALA A 243 8.72 -10.93 -5.87
N SER A 244 7.63 -10.20 -6.07
CA SER A 244 7.60 -8.74 -6.00
C SER A 244 8.14 -8.22 -4.66
N LEU A 245 7.67 -8.79 -3.56
CA LEU A 245 8.03 -8.35 -2.21
C LEU A 245 9.50 -8.64 -1.89
N LEU A 246 9.99 -9.81 -2.25
CA LEU A 246 11.40 -10.20 -2.07
C LEU A 246 12.33 -9.35 -2.94
N ILE A 247 11.97 -9.12 -4.20
CA ILE A 247 12.77 -8.30 -5.12
C ILE A 247 12.75 -6.84 -4.66
N GLY A 248 11.61 -6.30 -4.24
CA GLY A 248 11.48 -4.91 -3.80
C GLY A 248 12.27 -4.65 -2.52
N SER A 249 12.00 -5.45 -1.47
CA SER A 249 12.71 -5.32 -0.19
C SER A 249 14.21 -5.61 -0.32
N GLY A 250 14.57 -6.65 -1.08
CA GLY A 250 15.96 -7.02 -1.35
C GLY A 250 16.71 -5.94 -2.13
N ALA A 251 16.10 -5.37 -3.17
CA ALA A 251 16.72 -4.31 -3.97
C ALA A 251 16.99 -3.05 -3.14
N ILE A 252 16.06 -2.67 -2.27
CA ILE A 252 16.20 -1.49 -1.40
C ILE A 252 17.25 -1.75 -0.31
N ALA A 253 17.22 -2.92 0.33
CA ALA A 253 18.24 -3.31 1.30
C ALA A 253 19.64 -3.32 0.68
N TRP A 254 19.77 -3.90 -0.52
CA TRP A 254 21.01 -3.91 -1.27
C TRP A 254 21.47 -2.51 -1.68
N ALA A 255 20.55 -1.64 -2.10
CA ALA A 255 20.86 -0.24 -2.43
C ALA A 255 21.44 0.51 -1.24
N ILE A 256 20.85 0.35 -0.06
CA ILE A 256 21.30 0.97 1.19
C ILE A 256 22.70 0.47 1.55
N ILE A 257 22.92 -0.85 1.56
CA ILE A 257 24.20 -1.45 1.97
C ILE A 257 25.32 -1.13 0.96
N ARG A 258 25.06 -1.32 -0.35
CA ARG A 258 26.10 -1.24 -1.38
C ARG A 258 26.40 0.19 -1.83
N TYR A 259 25.39 1.05 -1.88
CA TYR A 259 25.52 2.40 -2.43
C TYR A 259 25.42 3.51 -1.39
N GLN A 260 25.36 3.17 -0.09
CA GLN A 260 25.13 4.13 1.00
C GLN A 260 23.94 5.03 0.69
N PHE A 261 22.92 4.42 0.07
CA PHE A 261 21.71 5.11 -0.32
C PHE A 261 21.15 5.85 0.90
N LEU A 262 20.89 7.16 0.75
CA LEU A 262 20.37 8.06 1.78
C LEU A 262 21.40 8.61 2.79
N ASP A 263 22.71 8.44 2.57
CA ASP A 263 23.76 8.81 3.55
C ASP A 263 23.47 8.29 4.97
N VAL A 264 22.64 7.26 5.06
CA VAL A 264 22.37 6.57 6.30
C VAL A 264 23.66 5.84 6.58
N ARG A 265 24.49 6.44 7.45
CA ARG A 265 25.56 5.72 8.11
C ARG A 265 24.89 4.64 8.93
N PHE A 266 24.58 3.52 8.29
CA PHE A 266 24.39 2.23 8.92
C PHE A 266 25.74 1.83 9.50
N ILE A 267 26.22 2.60 10.49
CA ILE A 267 26.75 1.94 11.67
C ILE A 267 25.59 1.01 12.02
N ILE A 268 25.82 -0.28 11.90
CA ILE A 268 24.90 -1.32 12.33
C ILE A 268 24.74 -1.10 13.84
N ARG A 269 23.91 -0.12 14.21
CA ARG A 269 23.62 0.19 15.60
C ARG A 269 22.88 -1.03 16.06
N ARG A 270 23.30 -1.59 17.20
CA ARG A 270 22.72 -2.81 17.77
C ARG A 270 21.18 -2.76 17.77
N SER A 271 20.60 -1.58 17.93
CA SER A 271 19.17 -1.28 17.82
C SER A 271 18.49 -1.74 16.52
N PHE A 272 19.14 -1.66 15.35
CA PHE A 272 18.57 -2.12 14.08
C PHE A 272 18.45 -3.64 14.03
N ILE A 273 19.53 -4.35 14.39
CA ILE A 273 19.53 -5.80 14.50
C ILE A 273 18.50 -6.21 15.55
N TYR A 274 18.48 -5.59 16.73
CA TYR A 274 17.52 -5.92 17.77
C TYR A 274 16.06 -5.70 17.34
N SER A 275 15.77 -4.64 16.58
CA SER A 275 14.41 -4.39 16.09
C SER A 275 13.97 -5.44 15.07
N ILE A 276 14.83 -5.77 14.11
CA ILE A 276 14.54 -6.82 13.11
C ILE A 276 14.39 -8.17 13.81
N THR A 277 15.36 -8.54 14.65
CA THR A 277 15.34 -9.82 15.37
C THR A 277 14.10 -9.91 16.25
N SER A 278 13.78 -8.87 17.04
CA SER A 278 12.58 -8.85 17.90
C SER A 278 11.29 -8.96 17.09
N GLY A 279 11.13 -8.18 16.01
CA GLY A 279 9.95 -8.26 15.15
C GLY A 279 9.78 -9.62 14.49
N LEU A 280 10.88 -10.23 14.05
CA LEU A 280 10.89 -11.58 13.47
C LEU A 280 10.56 -12.64 14.54
N LEU A 281 11.08 -12.50 15.75
CA LEU A 281 10.82 -13.40 16.89
C LEU A 281 9.35 -13.34 17.33
N VAL A 282 8.78 -12.14 17.45
CA VAL A 282 7.35 -11.93 17.74
C VAL A 282 6.50 -12.55 16.62
N GLY A 283 6.88 -12.34 15.36
CA GLY A 283 6.23 -12.95 14.22
C GLY A 283 6.21 -14.48 14.28
N VAL A 284 7.37 -15.08 14.52
CA VAL A 284 7.52 -16.54 14.68
C VAL A 284 6.73 -17.05 15.90
N TYR A 285 6.75 -16.34 17.02
CA TYR A 285 5.99 -16.71 18.21
C TYR A 285 4.48 -16.77 17.93
N LEU A 286 3.92 -15.73 17.30
CA LEU A 286 2.49 -15.72 16.93
C LEU A 286 2.15 -16.85 15.95
N LEU A 287 3.06 -17.18 15.02
CA LEU A 287 2.90 -18.29 14.09
C LEU A 287 2.93 -19.66 14.78
N ILE A 288 3.81 -19.86 15.75
CA ILE A 288 3.87 -21.10 16.54
C ILE A 288 2.61 -21.25 17.38
N TYR A 289 2.20 -20.18 18.07
CA TYR A 289 1.02 -20.16 18.92
C TYR A 289 -0.26 -20.51 18.15
N THR A 290 -0.46 -19.92 16.97
CA THR A 290 -1.62 -20.21 16.12
C THR A 290 -1.63 -21.66 15.63
N LYS A 291 -0.46 -22.23 15.29
CA LYS A 291 -0.36 -23.64 14.91
C LYS A 291 -0.64 -24.58 16.09
N ALA A 292 -0.09 -24.29 17.26
CA ALA A 292 -0.28 -25.11 18.46
C ALA A 292 -1.74 -25.14 18.94
N LYS A 293 -2.51 -24.08 18.67
CA LYS A 293 -3.96 -24.05 18.94
C LYS A 293 -4.80 -24.88 17.96
N ASN A 294 -4.29 -25.11 16.75
CA ASN A 294 -4.99 -25.80 15.66
C ASN A 294 -4.64 -27.31 15.57
N VAL A 295 -3.84 -27.83 16.50
CA VAL A 295 -3.52 -29.26 16.68
C VAL A 295 -4.25 -29.74 17.94
#